data_AF-A0A432HK33-F1
#
_entry.id   AF-A0A432HK33-F1
#
_cell.length_a   1.000
_cell.length_b   1.000
_cell.length_c   1.000
_cell.angle_alpha   90.00
_cell.angle_beta   90.00
_cell.angle_gamma   90.00
#
_symmetry.space_group_name_H-M   'P 1'
#
loop_
_entity.id
_entity.type
_entity.pdbx_description
1 polymer ?
#
loop_
_entity_poly.entity_id
_entity_poly.type
_entity_poly.pdbx_seq_one_letter_code
_entity_poly.pdbx_strand_id
1 'polypeptide(L)'
;MESPFILQDAYKGFTDDQDKIIPPEETVRRFKARLDQLGLDIFAGTEQVDSGRLGIPVFFSRCGPDALALTGTKKQMGKGATPAQAEASAVMELAERFSFFSFSHHPANFIVDTHAHLKDRAISHDMIVRSVHDESDDLALALDIYDQLPMRWVKGYNLTRREPVLIPFDWFFAINEFNGPSAGNCREEAILQGICEVVERHVSSIISRSRISCPAIRPDSATDPAVVDMMAKYRKTGIRFFLSDFTLDMGIPTVAMLAYDPATFPKLSEIVWTAGTTPDPEKALSRTMTEVAQLAGDFNRGTHYVASGLPKFTGLDDARYIMEPETTVDLADLPNLADDNIRVEIENCVAALSRRDMEVLVVNTTHPDLAIPAFYTIIPGAHFRERAAGTSVGMFTAKLITQKFPAGQAIKRLETIDHRMPGKYYIRFYLGTSHLALGDTDTALEHFRNALKQTPHAEDIPSIYMYIGTCLKERGEYRQALNALLAGEKVDPMRPEILNLMGFCQFKLKNHPAAIDCFKRVLALNPGSAIDYANIAVNYREMGKTDQAIEYFETALSLDPTIDFAVKGLAALKKGPSPNR
;
A
#
# COMPACT_ATOMS: atom_id res chain seq x y z
N MET A 1 -30.57 5.29 21.10
CA MET A 1 -30.34 4.08 20.29
C MET A 1 -30.02 4.55 18.89
N GLU A 2 -28.81 4.29 18.40
CA GLU A 2 -28.48 4.46 16.98
C GLU A 2 -29.34 3.50 16.17
N SER A 3 -29.77 3.90 14.97
CA SER A 3 -30.53 3.03 14.06
C SER A 3 -29.70 1.78 13.76
N PRO A 4 -30.33 0.58 13.68
CA PRO A 4 -29.62 -0.62 13.27
C PRO A 4 -28.98 -0.42 11.89
N PHE A 5 -27.76 -0.95 11.72
CA PHE A 5 -27.09 -0.98 10.43
C PHE A 5 -27.83 -1.97 9.52
N ILE A 6 -28.44 -1.45 8.46
CA ILE A 6 -29.24 -2.24 7.51
C ILE A 6 -28.75 -1.90 6.10
N LEU A 7 -28.42 -2.94 5.33
CA LEU A 7 -28.18 -2.83 3.89
C LEU A 7 -29.52 -2.59 3.19
N GLN A 8 -29.54 -1.66 2.25
CA GLN A 8 -30.71 -1.30 1.45
C GLN A 8 -30.55 -1.83 0.04
N ASP A 9 -31.68 -2.05 -0.66
CA ASP A 9 -31.60 -2.41 -2.08
C ASP A 9 -30.93 -1.27 -2.86
N ALA A 10 -29.96 -1.66 -3.69
CA ALA A 10 -29.14 -0.76 -4.50
C ALA A 10 -29.01 -1.36 -5.91
N TYR A 11 -30.03 -1.12 -6.73
CA TYR A 11 -30.09 -1.64 -8.08
C TYR A 11 -29.10 -0.95 -9.01
N LYS A 12 -28.40 -1.73 -9.83
CA LYS A 12 -27.47 -1.24 -10.83
C LYS A 12 -28.22 -0.40 -11.87
N GLY A 13 -27.75 0.82 -12.09
CA GLY A 13 -28.24 1.75 -13.11
C GLY A 13 -27.24 1.97 -14.24
N PHE A 14 -26.02 1.45 -14.11
CA PHE A 14 -24.94 1.52 -15.08
C PHE A 14 -24.07 0.26 -14.95
N THR A 15 -23.82 -0.43 -16.06
CA THR A 15 -23.15 -1.75 -16.10
C THR A 15 -22.22 -1.91 -17.31
N ASP A 16 -21.74 -0.81 -17.92
CA ASP A 16 -20.91 -0.89 -19.12
C ASP A 16 -19.53 -1.46 -18.79
N ASP A 17 -18.69 -0.74 -18.05
CA ASP A 17 -17.35 -1.20 -17.67
C ASP A 17 -17.20 -1.50 -16.18
N GLN A 18 -18.01 -0.85 -15.34
CA GLN A 18 -18.18 -1.12 -13.92
C GLN A 18 -19.65 -1.08 -13.53
N ASP A 19 -20.01 -1.82 -12.48
CA ASP A 19 -21.37 -1.83 -11.97
C ASP A 19 -21.58 -0.73 -10.93
N LYS A 20 -22.54 0.17 -11.21
CA LYS A 20 -22.89 1.32 -10.38
C LYS A 20 -24.40 1.56 -10.39
N ILE A 21 -24.92 2.22 -9.35
CA ILE A 21 -26.33 2.62 -9.24
C ILE A 21 -26.68 3.82 -10.15
N ILE A 22 -25.67 4.57 -10.58
CA ILE A 22 -25.81 5.75 -11.44
C ILE A 22 -24.66 5.84 -12.45
N PRO A 23 -24.86 6.55 -13.58
CA PRO A 23 -23.78 6.81 -14.54
C PRO A 23 -22.59 7.60 -13.93
N PRO A 24 -21.38 7.43 -14.49
CA PRO A 24 -20.18 8.12 -14.00
C PRO A 24 -20.26 9.65 -14.08
N GLU A 25 -20.91 10.22 -15.10
CA GLU A 25 -21.10 11.66 -15.23
C GLU A 25 -21.94 12.22 -14.08
N GLU A 26 -22.95 11.45 -13.65
CA GLU A 26 -23.77 11.79 -12.50
C GLU A 26 -22.98 11.71 -11.19
N THR A 27 -22.09 10.72 -11.08
CA THR A 27 -21.17 10.58 -9.93
C THR A 27 -20.29 11.82 -9.80
N VAL A 28 -19.63 12.24 -10.89
CA VAL A 28 -18.78 13.44 -10.93
C VAL A 28 -19.58 14.70 -10.62
N ARG A 29 -20.80 14.84 -11.17
CA ARG A 29 -21.69 15.98 -10.89
C ARG A 29 -22.04 16.06 -9.41
N ARG A 30 -22.43 14.94 -8.79
CA ARG A 30 -22.77 14.87 -7.36
C ARG A 30 -21.56 15.17 -6.48
N PHE A 31 -20.39 14.62 -6.81
CA PHE A 31 -19.15 14.95 -6.10
C PHE A 31 -18.88 16.46 -6.12
N LYS A 32 -18.90 17.08 -7.30
CA LYS A 32 -18.67 18.53 -7.45
C LYS A 32 -19.71 19.36 -6.68
N ALA A 33 -20.98 18.97 -6.72
CA ALA A 33 -22.03 19.63 -5.94
C ALA A 33 -21.85 19.50 -4.41
N ARG A 34 -21.22 18.43 -3.93
CA ARG A 34 -20.85 18.28 -2.51
C ARG A 34 -19.69 19.20 -2.13
N LEU A 35 -18.74 19.42 -3.02
CA LEU A 35 -17.65 20.38 -2.79
C LEU A 35 -18.17 21.80 -2.59
N ASP A 36 -19.19 22.23 -3.34
CA ASP A 36 -19.80 23.56 -3.17
C ASP A 36 -20.43 23.76 -1.78
N GLN A 37 -20.80 22.66 -1.12
CA GLN A 37 -21.34 22.62 0.24
C GLN A 37 -20.25 22.44 1.30
N LEU A 38 -19.07 21.99 0.88
CA LEU A 38 -17.92 21.73 1.73
C LEU A 38 -17.16 23.02 1.95
N GLY A 39 -17.01 23.44 3.21
CA GLY A 39 -16.18 24.60 3.57
C GLY A 39 -14.67 24.35 3.46
N LEU A 40 -14.22 23.40 2.63
CA LEU A 40 -12.83 22.94 2.50
C LEU A 40 -12.44 22.82 1.02
N ASP A 41 -11.20 23.18 0.71
CA ASP A 41 -10.58 23.03 -0.60
C ASP A 41 -9.84 21.69 -0.70
N ILE A 42 -10.60 20.64 -1.06
CA ILE A 42 -10.08 19.29 -1.22
C ILE A 42 -9.78 18.93 -2.69
N PHE A 43 -10.20 19.75 -3.65
CA PHE A 43 -10.19 19.40 -5.08
C PHE A 43 -9.82 20.58 -6.00
N ALA A 44 -8.76 20.41 -6.78
CA ALA A 44 -8.23 21.42 -7.71
C ALA A 44 -8.44 21.08 -9.20
N GLY A 45 -9.25 20.07 -9.51
CA GLY A 45 -9.60 19.66 -10.88
C GLY A 45 -9.11 18.27 -11.28
N THR A 46 -9.60 17.80 -12.42
CA THR A 46 -9.26 16.50 -13.05
C THR A 46 -8.48 16.71 -14.34
N GLU A 47 -7.60 15.76 -14.68
CA GLU A 47 -6.78 15.79 -15.89
C GLU A 47 -6.55 14.37 -16.42
N GLN A 48 -6.66 14.21 -17.73
CA GLN A 48 -6.29 12.98 -18.44
C GLN A 48 -4.78 12.94 -18.67
N VAL A 49 -4.12 11.83 -18.33
CA VAL A 49 -2.65 11.72 -18.33
C VAL A 49 -2.05 10.71 -19.28
N ASP A 50 -2.86 9.83 -19.85
CA ASP A 50 -2.40 8.91 -20.87
C ASP A 50 -1.90 9.65 -22.12
N SER A 51 -1.02 9.02 -22.90
CA SER A 51 -0.55 9.53 -24.19
C SER A 51 -1.53 9.26 -25.33
N GLY A 52 -2.60 8.50 -25.07
CA GLY A 52 -3.52 7.98 -26.07
C GLY A 52 -2.98 6.80 -26.88
N ARG A 53 -1.77 6.30 -26.59
CA ARG A 53 -1.20 5.16 -27.33
C ARG A 53 -2.01 3.89 -27.13
N LEU A 54 -2.34 3.56 -25.89
CA LEU A 54 -3.17 2.39 -25.58
C LEU A 54 -4.65 2.65 -25.88
N GLY A 55 -5.10 3.90 -25.78
CA GLY A 55 -6.52 4.26 -25.95
C GLY A 55 -7.41 3.78 -24.81
N ILE A 56 -6.81 3.55 -23.63
CA ILE A 56 -7.51 3.32 -22.36
C ILE A 56 -7.26 4.56 -21.49
N PRO A 57 -8.31 5.28 -21.07
CA PRO A 57 -8.17 6.57 -20.41
C PRO A 57 -7.65 6.40 -18.98
N VAL A 58 -6.72 7.28 -18.60
CA VAL A 58 -6.21 7.37 -17.21
C VAL A 58 -6.32 8.82 -16.76
N PHE A 59 -6.94 9.02 -15.60
CA PHE A 59 -7.15 10.34 -15.02
C PHE A 59 -6.40 10.47 -13.70
N PHE A 60 -6.13 11.71 -13.29
CA PHE A 60 -5.96 12.04 -11.88
C PHE A 60 -6.89 13.16 -11.46
N SER A 61 -7.21 13.21 -10.16
CA SER A 61 -7.72 14.41 -9.50
C SER A 61 -6.57 15.08 -8.75
N ARG A 62 -6.41 16.40 -8.91
CA ARG A 62 -5.46 17.18 -8.11
C ARG A 62 -6.08 17.49 -6.76
N CYS A 63 -5.36 17.17 -5.69
CA CYS A 63 -5.78 17.48 -4.33
C CYS A 63 -5.69 18.99 -4.11
N GLY A 64 -6.75 19.57 -3.53
CA GLY A 64 -6.70 20.91 -2.94
C GLY A 64 -5.84 20.94 -1.67
N PRO A 65 -5.52 22.13 -1.12
CA PRO A 65 -4.64 22.28 0.04
C PRO A 65 -5.09 21.51 1.27
N ASP A 66 -6.40 21.42 1.54
CA ASP A 66 -6.92 20.70 2.71
C ASP A 66 -6.75 19.19 2.56
N ALA A 67 -7.01 18.65 1.36
CA ALA A 67 -6.74 17.25 1.06
C ALA A 67 -5.25 16.92 1.09
N LEU A 68 -4.39 17.81 0.58
CA LEU A 68 -2.94 17.61 0.63
C LEU A 68 -2.43 17.60 2.08
N ALA A 69 -2.89 18.55 2.91
CA ALA A 69 -2.50 18.63 4.32
C ALA A 69 -2.91 17.39 5.11
N LEU A 70 -4.06 16.80 4.78
CA LEU A 70 -4.60 15.65 5.48
C LEU A 70 -4.05 14.30 4.98
N THR A 71 -3.97 14.13 3.66
CA THR A 71 -3.61 12.85 3.02
C THR A 71 -2.11 12.73 2.71
N GLY A 72 -1.39 13.85 2.66
CA GLY A 72 0.01 13.90 2.24
C GLY A 72 0.24 13.67 0.74
N THR A 73 -0.83 13.54 -0.05
CA THR A 73 -0.75 13.24 -1.49
C THR A 73 -1.25 14.40 -2.33
N LYS A 74 -0.55 14.70 -3.43
CA LYS A 74 -0.90 15.81 -4.36
C LYS A 74 -1.99 15.42 -5.36
N LYS A 75 -2.24 14.13 -5.55
CA LYS A 75 -3.18 13.61 -6.54
C LYS A 75 -3.71 12.23 -6.15
N GLN A 76 -4.91 11.90 -6.65
CA GLN A 76 -5.46 10.55 -6.67
C GLN A 76 -5.65 10.09 -8.12
N MET A 77 -5.52 8.80 -8.36
CA MET A 77 -5.60 8.25 -9.71
C MET A 77 -7.04 7.78 -10.00
N GLY A 78 -7.39 7.73 -11.28
CA GLY A 78 -8.68 7.23 -11.73
C GLY A 78 -8.54 6.39 -12.99
N LYS A 79 -9.29 5.29 -13.00
CA LYS A 79 -9.26 4.29 -14.07
C LYS A 79 -10.67 3.93 -14.52
N GLY A 80 -10.80 3.62 -15.81
CA GLY A 80 -12.07 3.22 -16.43
C GLY A 80 -11.87 2.92 -17.91
N ALA A 81 -12.81 2.20 -18.52
CA ALA A 81 -12.81 1.97 -19.96
C ALA A 81 -13.20 3.23 -20.75
N THR A 82 -13.87 4.17 -20.09
CA THR A 82 -14.30 5.47 -20.66
C THR A 82 -13.70 6.66 -19.87
N PRO A 83 -13.55 7.84 -20.50
CA PRO A 83 -13.07 9.03 -19.81
C PRO A 83 -13.95 9.42 -18.62
N ALA A 84 -15.28 9.30 -18.76
CA ALA A 84 -16.21 9.60 -17.68
C ALA A 84 -16.01 8.68 -16.47
N GLN A 85 -15.87 7.36 -16.70
CA GLN A 85 -15.60 6.41 -15.62
C GLN A 85 -14.24 6.64 -14.96
N ALA A 86 -13.20 6.94 -15.75
CA ALA A 86 -11.88 7.27 -15.21
C ALA A 86 -11.90 8.55 -14.37
N GLU A 87 -12.63 9.59 -14.79
CA GLU A 87 -12.85 10.81 -14.00
C GLU A 87 -13.61 10.50 -12.70
N ALA A 88 -14.70 9.71 -12.77
CA ALA A 88 -15.49 9.31 -11.62
C ALA A 88 -14.64 8.53 -10.60
N SER A 89 -13.81 7.60 -11.06
CA SER A 89 -12.87 6.86 -10.21
C SER A 89 -11.90 7.80 -9.49
N ALA A 90 -11.33 8.80 -10.18
CA ALA A 90 -10.37 9.73 -9.56
C ALA A 90 -11.01 10.56 -8.43
N VAL A 91 -12.20 11.12 -8.66
CA VAL A 91 -12.88 11.94 -7.64
C VAL A 91 -13.39 11.10 -6.47
N MET A 92 -13.78 9.85 -6.71
CA MET A 92 -14.22 8.94 -5.65
C MET A 92 -13.05 8.41 -4.80
N GLU A 93 -11.88 8.16 -5.39
CA GLU A 93 -10.65 7.85 -4.64
C GLU A 93 -10.24 9.04 -3.75
N LEU A 94 -10.42 10.28 -4.22
CA LEU A 94 -10.23 11.47 -3.39
C LEU A 94 -11.24 11.55 -2.23
N ALA A 95 -12.52 11.30 -2.49
CA ALA A 95 -13.55 11.28 -1.44
C ALA A 95 -13.27 10.21 -0.38
N GLU A 96 -12.85 9.02 -0.80
CA GLU A 96 -12.43 7.92 0.07
C GLU A 96 -11.27 8.35 0.97
N ARG A 97 -10.16 8.81 0.37
CA ARG A 97 -8.93 9.13 1.10
C ARG A 97 -9.15 10.28 2.07
N PHE A 98 -9.82 11.33 1.61
CA PHE A 98 -10.16 12.47 2.46
C PHE A 98 -11.03 12.04 3.65
N SER A 99 -12.09 11.26 3.42
CA SER A 99 -12.99 10.80 4.47
C SER A 99 -12.28 9.88 5.47
N PHE A 100 -11.51 8.90 4.99
CA PHE A 100 -10.77 7.97 5.82
C PHE A 100 -9.72 8.66 6.70
N PHE A 101 -8.90 9.55 6.15
CA PHE A 101 -7.90 10.26 6.95
C PHE A 101 -8.52 11.31 7.88
N SER A 102 -9.62 11.95 7.49
CA SER A 102 -10.36 12.84 8.40
C SER A 102 -10.91 12.04 9.58
N PHE A 103 -11.43 10.85 9.31
CA PHE A 103 -11.93 9.96 10.34
C PHE A 103 -10.81 9.50 11.29
N SER A 104 -9.68 9.04 10.75
CA SER A 104 -8.58 8.45 11.51
C SER A 104 -7.82 9.46 12.39
N HIS A 105 -7.79 10.73 11.99
CA HIS A 105 -7.13 11.79 12.75
C HIS A 105 -8.04 12.45 13.78
N HIS A 106 -9.36 12.21 13.75
CA HIS A 106 -10.31 12.88 14.64
C HIS A 106 -10.53 12.07 15.94
N PRO A 107 -10.02 12.51 17.11
CA PRO A 107 -10.03 11.70 18.33
C PRO A 107 -11.43 11.36 18.85
N ALA A 108 -12.44 12.18 18.56
CA ALA A 108 -13.82 11.94 19.01
C ALA A 108 -14.48 10.72 18.36
N ASN A 109 -13.90 10.18 17.28
CA ASN A 109 -14.37 8.95 16.65
C ASN A 109 -13.97 7.69 17.44
N PHE A 110 -13.12 7.84 18.47
CA PHE A 110 -12.52 6.72 19.18
C PHE A 110 -12.77 6.81 20.69
N ILE A 111 -12.93 5.64 21.30
CA ILE A 111 -12.73 5.45 22.74
C ILE A 111 -11.33 4.87 22.96
N VAL A 112 -10.60 5.35 23.95
CA VAL A 112 -9.30 4.77 24.33
C VAL A 112 -9.51 3.86 25.52
N ASP A 113 -9.31 2.56 25.31
CA ASP A 113 -9.56 1.54 26.34
C ASP A 113 -8.72 0.29 26.08
N THR A 114 -8.80 -0.69 26.98
CA THR A 114 -8.15 -2.01 26.83
C THR A 114 -9.16 -3.09 26.46
N HIS A 115 -8.71 -4.15 25.78
CA HIS A 115 -9.59 -5.27 25.45
C HIS A 115 -10.17 -5.92 26.72
N ALA A 116 -9.36 -6.07 27.78
CA ALA A 116 -9.80 -6.60 29.07
C ALA A 116 -11.00 -5.86 29.69
N HIS A 117 -11.08 -4.54 29.50
CA HIS A 117 -12.19 -3.74 30.01
C HIS A 117 -13.43 -3.80 29.09
N LEU A 118 -13.22 -3.86 27.77
CA LEU A 118 -14.30 -3.86 26.79
C LEU A 118 -15.06 -5.19 26.71
N LYS A 119 -14.39 -6.32 27.02
CA LYS A 119 -14.98 -7.67 27.10
C LYS A 119 -15.74 -8.05 25.82
N ASP A 120 -16.97 -8.53 25.96
CA ASP A 120 -17.86 -9.04 24.92
C ASP A 120 -18.35 -7.99 23.92
N ARG A 121 -18.13 -6.70 24.19
CA ARG A 121 -18.43 -5.62 23.23
C ARG A 121 -17.37 -5.49 22.14
N ALA A 122 -16.16 -6.01 22.38
CA ALA A 122 -15.05 -5.97 21.44
C ALA A 122 -14.97 -7.24 20.60
N ILE A 123 -14.24 -7.18 19.47
CA ILE A 123 -13.92 -8.39 18.70
C ILE A 123 -13.22 -9.45 19.56
N SER A 124 -13.37 -10.72 19.17
CA SER A 124 -12.79 -11.85 19.90
C SER A 124 -11.27 -11.91 19.77
N HIS A 125 -10.62 -12.62 20.70
CA HIS A 125 -9.22 -12.98 20.55
C HIS A 125 -8.96 -13.78 19.27
N ASP A 126 -9.84 -14.70 18.89
CA ASP A 126 -9.71 -15.48 17.65
C ASP A 126 -9.56 -14.58 16.41
N MET A 127 -10.33 -13.49 16.29
CA MET A 127 -10.16 -12.53 15.20
C MET A 127 -8.79 -11.81 15.25
N ILE A 128 -8.30 -11.47 16.44
CA ILE A 128 -6.98 -10.87 16.63
C ILE A 128 -5.88 -11.83 16.19
N VAL A 129 -5.94 -13.08 16.65
CA VAL A 129 -4.99 -14.14 16.30
C VAL A 129 -4.97 -14.38 14.79
N ARG A 130 -6.14 -14.54 14.17
CA ARG A 130 -6.27 -14.74 12.73
C ARG A 130 -5.71 -13.56 11.92
N SER A 131 -5.90 -12.32 12.39
CA SER A 131 -5.42 -11.12 11.67
C SER A 131 -3.91 -11.03 11.48
N VAL A 132 -3.14 -11.76 12.29
CA VAL A 132 -1.67 -11.80 12.23
C VAL A 132 -1.12 -13.22 12.06
N HIS A 133 -2.00 -14.20 11.84
CA HIS A 133 -1.67 -15.62 11.66
C HIS A 133 -0.76 -16.18 12.76
N ASP A 134 -1.07 -15.85 14.01
CA ASP A 134 -0.22 -16.24 15.15
C ASP A 134 -0.43 -17.69 15.56
N GLU A 135 0.58 -18.53 15.26
CA GLU A 135 0.64 -19.94 15.63
C GLU A 135 1.69 -20.20 16.73
N SER A 136 2.13 -19.17 17.45
CA SER A 136 3.22 -19.27 18.42
C SER A 136 2.84 -19.97 19.73
N ASP A 137 3.80 -20.69 20.32
CA ASP A 137 3.63 -21.39 21.60
C ASP A 137 3.35 -20.42 22.79
N ASP A 138 3.73 -19.15 22.66
CA ASP A 138 3.53 -18.10 23.67
C ASP A 138 2.25 -17.27 23.48
N LEU A 139 1.35 -17.72 22.60
CA LEU A 139 0.11 -17.01 22.27
C LEU A 139 -0.70 -16.58 23.51
N ALA A 140 -0.83 -17.46 24.51
CA ALA A 140 -1.56 -17.14 25.74
C ALA A 140 -0.94 -15.96 26.52
N LEU A 141 0.39 -15.86 26.54
CA LEU A 141 1.09 -14.74 27.17
C LEU A 141 0.98 -13.47 26.31
N ALA A 142 1.07 -13.62 24.99
CA ALA A 142 0.90 -12.51 24.06
C ALA A 142 -0.49 -11.88 24.16
N LEU A 143 -1.55 -12.70 24.27
CA LEU A 143 -2.93 -12.23 24.46
C LEU A 143 -3.11 -11.52 25.80
N ASP A 144 -2.53 -12.01 26.90
CA ASP A 144 -2.58 -11.31 28.19
C ASP A 144 -1.91 -9.92 28.13
N ILE A 145 -0.84 -9.77 27.34
CA ILE A 145 -0.19 -8.46 27.15
C ILE A 145 -1.04 -7.56 26.25
N TYR A 146 -1.56 -8.10 25.15
CA TYR A 146 -2.49 -7.42 24.25
C TYR A 146 -3.71 -6.87 25.01
N ASP A 147 -4.26 -7.66 25.93
CA ASP A 147 -5.44 -7.32 26.72
C ASP A 147 -5.27 -6.11 27.62
N GLN A 148 -4.03 -5.77 27.96
CA GLN A 148 -3.66 -4.63 28.79
C GLN A 148 -3.22 -3.41 27.97
N LEU A 149 -3.12 -3.53 26.64
CA LEU A 149 -2.68 -2.44 25.78
C LEU A 149 -3.83 -1.45 25.53
N PRO A 150 -3.71 -0.17 25.97
CA PRO A 150 -4.68 0.84 25.63
C PRO A 150 -4.60 1.17 24.13
N MET A 151 -5.73 1.02 23.43
CA MET A 151 -5.85 1.29 21.99
C MET A 151 -7.04 2.19 21.71
N ARG A 152 -7.04 2.84 20.55
CA ARG A 152 -8.24 3.47 19.98
C ARG A 152 -9.17 2.37 19.49
N TRP A 153 -10.39 2.33 20.04
CA TRP A 153 -11.46 1.47 19.59
C TRP A 153 -12.55 2.28 18.92
N VAL A 154 -13.10 1.71 17.87
CA VAL A 154 -14.14 2.32 17.04
C VAL A 154 -15.36 1.42 17.00
N LYS A 155 -16.55 2.01 16.98
CA LYS A 155 -17.77 1.27 16.69
C LYS A 155 -17.77 0.87 15.21
N GLY A 156 -17.92 -0.42 14.95
CA GLY A 156 -18.17 -0.97 13.63
C GLY A 156 -19.39 -1.88 13.63
N TYR A 157 -19.58 -2.56 12.51
CA TYR A 157 -20.63 -3.56 12.34
C TYR A 157 -20.04 -4.82 11.73
N ASN A 158 -20.38 -5.97 12.30
CA ASN A 158 -20.03 -7.27 11.75
C ASN A 158 -21.14 -7.69 10.78
N LEU A 159 -20.86 -7.65 9.48
CA LEU A 159 -21.82 -8.02 8.44
C LEU A 159 -22.13 -9.52 8.43
N THR A 160 -21.17 -10.35 8.83
CA THR A 160 -21.33 -11.82 8.89
C THR A 160 -22.29 -12.20 10.02
N ARG A 161 -22.09 -11.64 11.22
CA ARG A 161 -22.93 -11.93 12.41
C ARG A 161 -24.16 -11.03 12.55
N ARG A 162 -24.19 -9.92 11.82
CA ARG A 162 -25.25 -8.90 11.86
C ARG A 162 -25.41 -8.25 13.23
N GLU A 163 -24.29 -7.83 13.82
CA GLU A 163 -24.27 -7.19 15.14
C GLU A 163 -23.25 -6.05 15.21
N PRO A 164 -23.49 -5.02 16.05
CA PRO A 164 -22.50 -3.98 16.32
C PRO A 164 -21.31 -4.57 17.10
N VAL A 165 -20.11 -4.08 16.83
CA VAL A 165 -18.88 -4.55 17.49
C VAL A 165 -17.86 -3.41 17.66
N LEU A 166 -17.08 -3.44 18.73
CA LEU A 166 -15.92 -2.55 18.90
C LEU A 166 -14.67 -3.17 18.28
N ILE A 167 -14.05 -2.40 17.39
CA ILE A 167 -12.89 -2.80 16.60
C ILE A 167 -11.67 -2.00 17.07
N PRO A 168 -10.51 -2.63 17.36
CA PRO A 168 -9.28 -1.94 17.72
C PRO A 168 -8.68 -1.30 16.46
N PHE A 169 -9.00 -0.03 16.24
CA PHE A 169 -8.60 0.69 15.04
C PHE A 169 -7.07 0.69 14.86
N ASP A 170 -6.33 0.93 15.94
CA ASP A 170 -4.86 0.94 15.89
C ASP A 170 -4.27 -0.40 15.44
N TRP A 171 -4.87 -1.51 15.84
CA TRP A 171 -4.42 -2.86 15.48
C TRP A 171 -4.54 -3.09 13.97
N PHE A 172 -5.75 -2.91 13.42
CA PHE A 172 -5.99 -3.13 12.01
C PHE A 172 -5.35 -2.04 11.13
N PHE A 173 -5.22 -0.82 11.61
CA PHE A 173 -4.47 0.22 10.90
C PHE A 173 -2.98 -0.15 10.77
N ALA A 174 -2.38 -0.75 11.81
CA ALA A 174 -0.98 -1.20 11.76
C ALA A 174 -0.75 -2.36 10.77
N ILE A 175 -1.79 -3.15 10.47
CA ILE A 175 -1.78 -4.27 9.52
C ILE A 175 -2.11 -3.77 8.11
N ASN A 176 -3.32 -3.24 7.95
CA ASN A 176 -3.94 -2.95 6.65
C ASN A 176 -3.57 -1.58 6.10
N GLU A 177 -3.29 -0.60 6.98
CA GLU A 177 -3.04 0.80 6.65
C GLU A 177 -4.14 1.42 5.77
N PHE A 178 -3.98 1.34 4.45
CA PHE A 178 -4.88 1.89 3.44
C PHE A 178 -5.55 0.83 2.56
N ASN A 179 -5.53 -0.44 2.96
CA ASN A 179 -6.28 -1.53 2.32
C ASN A 179 -7.68 -1.65 2.94
N GLY A 180 -8.73 -1.53 2.14
CA GLY A 180 -10.12 -1.62 2.60
C GLY A 180 -10.90 -0.30 2.79
N PRO A 181 -10.29 0.90 2.85
CA PRO A 181 -11.02 2.13 2.61
C PRO A 181 -11.68 2.11 1.24
N SER A 182 -12.92 2.61 1.16
CA SER A 182 -13.69 2.65 -0.08
C SER A 182 -14.73 3.77 -0.02
N ALA A 183 -15.08 4.33 -1.18
CA ALA A 183 -16.21 5.25 -1.33
C ALA A 183 -17.13 4.83 -2.49
N GLY A 184 -18.40 5.23 -2.41
CA GLY A 184 -19.41 4.85 -3.39
C GLY A 184 -20.56 5.86 -3.48
N ASN A 185 -21.38 5.74 -4.52
CA ASN A 185 -22.57 6.58 -4.70
C ASN A 185 -23.66 6.30 -3.64
N CYS A 186 -23.65 5.08 -3.09
CA CYS A 186 -24.40 4.67 -1.92
C CYS A 186 -23.50 3.87 -0.97
N ARG A 187 -24.04 3.50 0.19
CA ARG A 187 -23.28 2.71 1.17
C ARG A 187 -22.95 1.31 0.64
N GLU A 188 -23.87 0.69 -0.12
CA GLU A 188 -23.70 -0.66 -0.64
C GLU A 188 -22.56 -0.71 -1.64
N GLU A 189 -22.46 0.26 -2.56
CA GLU A 189 -21.32 0.36 -3.48
C GLU A 189 -19.98 0.46 -2.75
N ALA A 190 -19.90 1.32 -1.73
CA ALA A 190 -18.67 1.50 -0.96
C ALA A 190 -18.29 0.19 -0.26
N ILE A 191 -19.22 -0.44 0.45
CA ILE A 191 -18.99 -1.69 1.18
C ILE A 191 -18.56 -2.81 0.24
N LEU A 192 -19.24 -3.00 -0.89
CA LEU A 192 -18.89 -4.03 -1.87
C LEU A 192 -17.48 -3.81 -2.41
N GLN A 193 -17.15 -2.56 -2.79
CA GLN A 193 -15.82 -2.20 -3.25
C GLN A 193 -14.75 -2.51 -2.21
N GLY A 194 -14.99 -2.19 -0.94
CA GLY A 194 -14.06 -2.50 0.16
C GLY A 194 -13.88 -4.00 0.39
N ILE A 195 -14.95 -4.81 0.29
CA ILE A 195 -14.85 -6.28 0.38
C ILE A 195 -13.99 -6.83 -0.76
N CYS A 196 -14.29 -6.42 -1.99
CA CYS A 196 -13.56 -6.86 -3.18
C CYS A 196 -12.09 -6.47 -3.12
N GLU A 197 -11.76 -5.25 -2.70
CA GLU A 197 -10.37 -4.82 -2.55
C GLU A 197 -9.61 -5.66 -1.52
N VAL A 198 -10.20 -5.91 -0.35
CA VAL A 198 -9.52 -6.73 0.69
C VAL A 198 -9.25 -8.15 0.18
N VAL A 199 -10.18 -8.74 -0.57
CA VAL A 199 -10.00 -10.06 -1.20
C VAL A 199 -8.93 -10.02 -2.29
N GLU A 200 -8.96 -9.02 -3.17
CA GLU A 200 -7.97 -8.77 -4.23
C GLU A 200 -6.56 -8.77 -3.65
N ARG A 201 -6.35 -8.02 -2.56
CA ARG A 201 -5.04 -7.92 -1.89
C ARG A 201 -4.65 -9.19 -1.16
N HIS A 202 -5.60 -9.90 -0.55
CA HIS A 202 -5.34 -11.17 0.13
C HIS A 202 -4.82 -12.23 -0.84
N VAL A 203 -5.53 -12.48 -1.95
CA VAL A 203 -5.11 -13.50 -2.92
C VAL A 203 -3.82 -13.10 -3.63
N SER A 204 -3.67 -11.81 -3.96
CA SER A 204 -2.43 -11.26 -4.53
C SER A 204 -1.23 -11.55 -3.62
N SER A 205 -1.38 -11.30 -2.32
CA SER A 205 -0.33 -11.52 -1.32
C SER A 205 0.04 -12.99 -1.15
N ILE A 206 -0.95 -13.89 -1.16
CA ILE A 206 -0.69 -15.34 -1.05
C ILE A 206 0.05 -15.83 -2.31
N ILE A 207 -0.45 -15.48 -3.49
CA ILE A 207 0.07 -15.97 -4.77
C ILE A 207 1.50 -15.49 -5.00
N SER A 208 1.77 -14.19 -4.78
CA SER A 208 3.10 -13.63 -5.01
C SER A 208 4.15 -14.18 -4.04
N ARG A 209 3.79 -14.31 -2.76
CA ARG A 209 4.71 -14.80 -1.71
C ARG A 209 5.04 -16.28 -1.91
N SER A 210 4.02 -17.08 -2.19
CA SER A 210 4.18 -18.53 -2.35
C SER A 210 4.52 -18.95 -3.78
N ARG A 211 4.64 -17.99 -4.72
CA ARG A 211 4.88 -18.21 -6.16
C ARG A 211 3.94 -19.28 -6.75
N ILE A 212 2.65 -19.18 -6.43
CA ILE A 212 1.64 -20.15 -6.85
C ILE A 212 1.43 -20.02 -8.36
N SER A 213 1.53 -21.14 -9.08
CA SER A 213 1.16 -21.23 -10.49
C SER A 213 -0.37 -21.28 -10.60
N CYS A 214 -0.96 -20.20 -11.06
CA CYS A 214 -2.41 -20.05 -11.22
C CYS A 214 -2.85 -20.48 -12.63
N PRO A 215 -4.06 -21.03 -12.81
CA PRO A 215 -4.59 -21.33 -14.14
C PRO A 215 -4.58 -20.11 -15.06
N ALA A 216 -4.20 -20.27 -16.33
CA ALA A 216 -4.42 -19.24 -17.34
C ALA A 216 -5.90 -19.05 -17.62
N ILE A 217 -6.34 -17.82 -17.84
CA ILE A 217 -7.66 -17.53 -18.41
C ILE A 217 -7.51 -17.35 -19.92
N ARG A 218 -8.32 -18.06 -20.70
CA ARG A 218 -8.35 -17.89 -22.16
C ARG A 218 -8.92 -16.50 -22.50
N PRO A 219 -8.15 -15.57 -23.12
CA PRO A 219 -8.65 -14.22 -23.36
C PRO A 219 -9.89 -14.18 -24.27
N ASP A 220 -9.96 -15.07 -25.26
CA ASP A 220 -11.10 -15.12 -26.20
C ASP A 220 -12.38 -15.72 -25.59
N SER A 221 -12.37 -16.09 -24.30
CA SER A 221 -13.58 -16.49 -23.57
C SER A 221 -14.39 -15.31 -23.01
N ALA A 222 -13.82 -14.10 -23.01
CA ALA A 222 -14.52 -12.89 -22.57
C ALA A 222 -15.58 -12.45 -23.59
N THR A 223 -16.72 -12.01 -23.08
CA THR A 223 -17.92 -11.66 -23.84
C THR A 223 -18.40 -10.23 -23.58
N ASP A 224 -17.94 -9.60 -22.50
CA ASP A 224 -18.30 -8.22 -22.19
C ASP A 224 -17.75 -7.25 -23.26
N PRO A 225 -18.58 -6.36 -23.85
CA PRO A 225 -18.15 -5.47 -24.92
C PRO A 225 -16.99 -4.54 -24.56
N ALA A 226 -16.94 -4.02 -23.32
CA ALA A 226 -15.88 -3.13 -22.89
C ALA A 226 -14.56 -3.90 -22.72
N VAL A 227 -14.62 -5.11 -22.16
CA VAL A 227 -13.46 -6.01 -22.05
C VAL A 227 -12.92 -6.39 -23.42
N VAL A 228 -13.78 -6.79 -24.36
CA VAL A 228 -13.40 -7.16 -25.72
C VAL A 228 -12.73 -5.99 -26.46
N ASP A 229 -13.27 -4.78 -26.34
CA ASP A 229 -12.67 -3.57 -26.91
C ASP A 229 -11.28 -3.27 -26.31
N MET A 230 -11.16 -3.32 -24.98
CA MET A 230 -9.86 -3.12 -24.31
C MET A 230 -8.84 -4.17 -24.72
N MET A 231 -9.23 -5.44 -24.86
CA MET A 231 -8.31 -6.49 -25.32
C MET A 231 -7.81 -6.24 -26.74
N ALA A 232 -8.70 -5.77 -27.62
CA ALA A 232 -8.33 -5.39 -28.97
C ALA A 232 -7.33 -4.22 -28.97
N LYS A 233 -7.49 -3.23 -28.07
CA LYS A 233 -6.54 -2.12 -27.89
C LYS A 233 -5.15 -2.60 -27.46
N TYR A 234 -5.04 -3.46 -26.45
CA TYR A 234 -3.77 -4.06 -26.05
C TYR A 234 -3.10 -4.82 -27.21
N ARG A 235 -3.85 -5.69 -27.91
CA ARG A 235 -3.34 -6.45 -29.06
C ARG A 235 -2.86 -5.55 -30.20
N LYS A 236 -3.63 -4.51 -30.55
CA LYS A 236 -3.32 -3.57 -31.62
C LYS A 236 -2.01 -2.80 -31.39
N THR A 237 -1.69 -2.51 -30.12
CA THR A 237 -0.45 -1.80 -29.76
C THR A 237 0.77 -2.70 -29.65
N GLY A 238 0.60 -4.02 -29.80
CA GLY A 238 1.68 -5.01 -29.69
C GLY A 238 2.03 -5.39 -28.25
N ILE A 239 1.25 -4.94 -27.26
CA ILE A 239 1.46 -5.31 -25.85
C ILE A 239 1.13 -6.79 -25.68
N ARG A 240 2.07 -7.52 -25.06
CA ARG A 240 1.86 -8.92 -24.69
C ARG A 240 1.28 -8.97 -23.28
N PHE A 241 0.25 -9.78 -23.09
CA PHE A 241 -0.36 -9.97 -21.79
C PHE A 241 -0.73 -11.43 -21.51
N PHE A 242 -0.86 -11.74 -20.22
CA PHE A 242 -1.21 -13.04 -19.67
C PHE A 242 -2.30 -12.82 -18.63
N LEU A 243 -3.40 -13.59 -18.73
CA LEU A 243 -4.50 -13.54 -17.78
C LEU A 243 -4.46 -14.79 -16.91
N SER A 244 -4.71 -14.63 -15.61
CA SER A 244 -4.68 -15.73 -14.65
C SER A 244 -5.83 -15.65 -13.66
N ASP A 245 -6.35 -16.82 -13.27
CA ASP A 245 -7.35 -16.96 -12.22
C ASP A 245 -6.69 -16.90 -10.84
N PHE A 246 -6.94 -15.80 -10.12
CA PHE A 246 -6.43 -15.54 -8.77
C PHE A 246 -7.47 -15.83 -7.69
N THR A 247 -8.60 -16.43 -8.05
CA THR A 247 -9.72 -16.66 -7.13
C THR A 247 -9.33 -17.52 -5.91
N LEU A 248 -8.35 -18.42 -6.07
CA LEU A 248 -7.98 -19.43 -5.07
C LEU A 248 -9.25 -20.14 -4.56
N ASP A 249 -9.42 -20.27 -3.24
CA ASP A 249 -10.58 -20.85 -2.61
C ASP A 249 -11.55 -19.81 -2.00
N MET A 250 -11.37 -18.53 -2.34
CA MET A 250 -12.15 -17.42 -1.78
C MET A 250 -13.61 -17.39 -2.24
N GLY A 251 -13.89 -17.99 -3.39
CA GLY A 251 -15.23 -18.01 -3.98
C GLY A 251 -15.74 -16.64 -4.44
N ILE A 252 -14.84 -15.67 -4.67
CA ILE A 252 -15.13 -14.36 -5.25
C ILE A 252 -14.14 -14.16 -6.39
N PRO A 253 -14.59 -13.97 -7.65
CA PRO A 253 -13.71 -14.06 -8.79
C PRO A 253 -12.65 -12.96 -8.77
N THR A 254 -11.40 -13.36 -8.95
CA THR A 254 -10.26 -12.43 -9.03
C THR A 254 -9.46 -12.74 -10.28
N VAL A 255 -9.29 -11.74 -11.13
CA VAL A 255 -8.58 -11.88 -12.41
C VAL A 255 -7.29 -11.08 -12.34
N ALA A 256 -6.16 -11.71 -12.61
CA ALA A 256 -4.88 -11.04 -12.73
C ALA A 256 -4.45 -10.87 -14.19
N MET A 257 -3.70 -9.81 -14.45
CA MET A 257 -3.09 -9.54 -15.74
C MET A 257 -1.63 -9.15 -15.53
N LEU A 258 -0.74 -9.88 -16.21
CA LEU A 258 0.64 -9.47 -16.42
C LEU A 258 0.79 -8.94 -17.84
N ALA A 259 1.36 -7.76 -18.03
CA ALA A 259 1.52 -7.12 -19.33
C ALA A 259 2.87 -6.41 -19.48
N TYR A 260 3.42 -6.43 -20.69
CA TYR A 260 4.59 -5.63 -21.08
C TYR A 260 4.60 -5.40 -22.59
N ASP A 261 5.31 -4.37 -23.04
CA ASP A 261 5.55 -4.09 -24.45
C ASP A 261 6.91 -4.67 -24.89
N PRO A 262 6.93 -5.75 -25.70
CA PRO A 262 8.18 -6.37 -26.15
C PRO A 262 9.06 -5.44 -26.99
N ALA A 263 8.49 -4.43 -27.65
CA ALA A 263 9.24 -3.53 -28.52
C ALA A 263 10.10 -2.53 -27.73
N THR A 264 9.71 -2.25 -26.48
CA THR A 264 10.33 -1.20 -25.66
C THR A 264 10.86 -1.70 -24.31
N PHE A 265 10.54 -2.94 -23.92
CA PHE A 265 11.09 -3.60 -22.73
C PHE A 265 12.59 -3.93 -22.89
N PRO A 266 13.42 -3.80 -21.82
CA PRO A 266 13.10 -3.27 -20.49
C PRO A 266 13.31 -1.74 -20.37
N LYS A 267 13.56 -1.03 -21.47
CA LYS A 267 14.02 0.37 -21.42
C LYS A 267 12.91 1.38 -21.13
N LEU A 268 11.78 1.30 -21.85
CA LEU A 268 10.64 2.23 -21.67
C LEU A 268 9.38 1.54 -21.15
N SER A 269 9.29 0.22 -21.32
CA SER A 269 8.24 -0.61 -20.74
C SER A 269 8.77 -1.35 -19.53
N GLU A 270 8.00 -1.34 -18.45
CA GLU A 270 8.14 -2.25 -17.31
C GLU A 270 7.25 -3.49 -17.52
N ILE A 271 7.44 -4.52 -16.70
CA ILE A 271 6.44 -5.58 -16.51
C ILE A 271 5.42 -5.08 -15.50
N VAL A 272 4.18 -4.95 -15.93
CA VAL A 272 3.06 -4.53 -15.07
C VAL A 272 2.27 -5.76 -14.69
N TRP A 273 2.05 -5.96 -13.40
CA TRP A 273 1.31 -7.09 -12.87
C TRP A 273 0.36 -6.60 -11.78
N THR A 274 -0.94 -6.81 -12.00
CA THR A 274 -1.99 -6.43 -11.04
C THR A 274 -3.17 -7.39 -11.14
N ALA A 275 -4.10 -7.29 -10.20
CA ALA A 275 -5.32 -8.08 -10.13
C ALA A 275 -6.53 -7.18 -9.85
N GLY A 276 -7.71 -7.70 -10.18
CA GLY A 276 -9.00 -7.05 -9.97
C GLY A 276 -10.00 -8.08 -9.47
N THR A 277 -10.76 -7.69 -8.44
CA THR A 277 -11.83 -8.52 -7.86
C THR A 277 -13.15 -7.76 -7.93
N THR A 278 -14.20 -8.44 -8.38
CA THR A 278 -15.60 -8.00 -8.33
C THR A 278 -16.49 -9.23 -8.20
N PRO A 279 -17.81 -9.12 -7.98
CA PRO A 279 -18.72 -10.28 -8.02
C PRO A 279 -18.82 -10.95 -9.39
N ASP A 280 -18.64 -10.17 -10.47
CA ASP A 280 -18.68 -10.63 -11.86
C ASP A 280 -17.24 -10.84 -12.41
N PRO A 281 -16.90 -12.02 -12.99
CA PRO A 281 -15.59 -12.26 -13.61
C PRO A 281 -15.21 -11.32 -14.77
N GLU A 282 -16.17 -10.88 -15.59
CA GLU A 282 -15.94 -9.94 -16.69
C GLU A 282 -15.63 -8.54 -16.16
N LYS A 283 -16.35 -8.09 -15.12
CA LYS A 283 -16.04 -6.81 -14.46
C LYS A 283 -14.71 -6.87 -13.71
N ALA A 284 -14.32 -8.04 -13.21
CA ALA A 284 -13.03 -8.25 -12.57
C ALA A 284 -11.91 -8.06 -13.61
N LEU A 285 -12.05 -8.66 -14.79
CA LEU A 285 -11.14 -8.47 -15.91
C LEU A 285 -11.11 -6.99 -16.39
N SER A 286 -12.27 -6.34 -16.54
CA SER A 286 -12.35 -4.90 -16.88
C SER A 286 -11.54 -4.03 -15.91
N ARG A 287 -11.73 -4.25 -14.61
CA ARG A 287 -10.99 -3.55 -13.54
C ARG A 287 -9.49 -3.81 -13.63
N THR A 288 -9.07 -5.05 -13.88
CA THR A 288 -7.66 -5.42 -14.02
C THR A 288 -7.01 -4.74 -15.22
N MET A 289 -7.67 -4.74 -16.37
CA MET A 289 -7.15 -4.15 -17.61
C MET A 289 -6.97 -2.63 -17.51
N THR A 290 -7.90 -1.95 -16.84
CA THR A 290 -7.81 -0.50 -16.61
C THR A 290 -6.74 -0.15 -15.57
N GLU A 291 -6.51 -1.01 -14.58
CA GLU A 291 -5.41 -0.84 -13.62
C GLU A 291 -4.03 -1.06 -14.25
N VAL A 292 -3.89 -2.04 -15.14
CA VAL A 292 -2.67 -2.21 -15.94
C VAL A 292 -2.36 -0.94 -16.74
N ALA A 293 -3.36 -0.34 -17.39
CA ALA A 293 -3.19 0.89 -18.16
C ALA A 293 -2.73 2.06 -17.27
N GLN A 294 -3.34 2.21 -16.09
CA GLN A 294 -2.97 3.22 -15.11
C GLN A 294 -1.51 3.09 -14.65
N LEU A 295 -1.07 1.86 -14.34
CA LEU A 295 0.29 1.60 -13.87
C LEU A 295 1.34 1.73 -14.99
N ALA A 296 0.99 1.30 -16.21
CA ALA A 296 1.94 1.24 -17.31
C ALA A 296 2.28 2.60 -17.95
N GLY A 297 1.41 3.61 -17.80
CA GLY A 297 1.59 4.90 -18.47
C GLY A 297 1.81 4.76 -19.97
N ASP A 298 1.00 3.92 -20.64
CA ASP A 298 1.09 3.54 -22.07
C ASP A 298 2.33 2.73 -22.51
N PHE A 299 3.10 2.18 -21.56
CA PHE A 299 4.28 1.33 -21.82
C PHE A 299 5.37 2.03 -22.68
N ASN A 300 5.39 3.37 -22.75
CA ASN A 300 6.30 4.11 -23.63
C ASN A 300 6.99 5.31 -22.96
N ARG A 301 6.72 5.58 -21.68
CA ARG A 301 7.21 6.79 -20.99
C ARG A 301 8.35 6.53 -19.99
N GLY A 302 8.85 5.30 -19.86
CA GLY A 302 9.85 4.98 -18.83
C GLY A 302 9.34 5.27 -17.42
N THR A 303 8.02 5.20 -17.24
CA THR A 303 7.36 5.44 -15.95
C THR A 303 7.69 4.29 -15.02
N HIS A 304 8.22 4.62 -13.85
CA HIS A 304 8.39 3.68 -12.77
C HIS A 304 7.16 3.76 -11.86
N TYR A 305 6.22 2.83 -12.02
CA TYR A 305 5.03 2.81 -11.16
C TYR A 305 5.40 2.47 -9.71
N VAL A 306 4.52 2.71 -8.74
CA VAL A 306 4.73 2.24 -7.37
C VAL A 306 3.94 0.94 -7.20
N ALA A 307 4.59 -0.12 -6.72
CA ALA A 307 3.90 -1.38 -6.44
C ALA A 307 2.79 -1.16 -5.40
N SER A 308 1.54 -1.49 -5.75
CA SER A 308 0.37 -1.29 -4.90
C SER A 308 -0.05 -2.58 -4.17
N GLY A 309 -0.20 -3.69 -4.89
CA GLY A 309 -0.59 -5.00 -4.32
C GLY A 309 0.33 -6.16 -4.68
N LEU A 310 0.85 -6.19 -5.92
CA LEU A 310 1.77 -7.22 -6.41
C LEU A 310 3.18 -6.66 -6.58
N PRO A 311 4.23 -7.49 -6.38
CA PRO A 311 5.61 -7.06 -6.56
C PRO A 311 5.93 -6.79 -8.04
N LYS A 312 6.98 -6.00 -8.25
CA LYS A 312 7.50 -5.75 -9.60
C LYS A 312 8.48 -6.84 -10.01
N PHE A 313 8.34 -7.34 -11.23
CA PHE A 313 9.37 -8.15 -11.87
C PHE A 313 10.36 -7.27 -12.62
N THR A 314 11.65 -7.59 -12.50
CA THR A 314 12.72 -6.92 -13.27
C THR A 314 13.11 -7.73 -14.51
N GLY A 315 12.87 -9.05 -14.50
CA GLY A 315 13.06 -9.95 -15.63
C GLY A 315 11.86 -10.88 -15.85
N LEU A 316 11.72 -11.35 -17.09
CA LEU A 316 10.64 -12.28 -17.46
C LEU A 316 10.79 -13.66 -16.79
N ASP A 317 12.01 -14.07 -16.46
CA ASP A 317 12.27 -15.35 -15.78
C ASP A 317 11.62 -15.39 -14.38
N ASP A 318 11.61 -14.26 -13.68
CA ASP A 318 10.96 -14.15 -12.37
C ASP A 318 9.44 -14.32 -12.46
N ALA A 319 8.85 -13.96 -13.61
CA ALA A 319 7.42 -14.03 -13.90
C ALA A 319 6.98 -15.36 -14.52
N ARG A 320 7.89 -16.32 -14.75
CA ARG A 320 7.61 -17.55 -15.50
C ARG A 320 6.44 -18.36 -14.92
N TYR A 321 6.30 -18.40 -13.60
CA TYR A 321 5.21 -19.13 -12.93
C TYR A 321 3.81 -18.54 -13.19
N ILE A 322 3.72 -17.32 -13.70
CA ILE A 322 2.48 -16.69 -14.18
C ILE A 322 2.34 -16.84 -15.69
N MET A 323 3.44 -16.80 -16.43
CA MET A 323 3.44 -16.83 -17.90
C MET A 323 3.31 -18.25 -18.49
N GLU A 324 3.67 -19.28 -17.72
CA GLU A 324 3.69 -20.68 -18.13
C GLU A 324 2.84 -21.55 -17.16
N PRO A 325 1.51 -21.36 -17.13
CA PRO A 325 0.65 -22.11 -16.24
C PRO A 325 0.43 -23.54 -16.73
N GLU A 326 0.14 -24.45 -15.80
CA GLU A 326 -0.09 -25.87 -16.11
C GLU A 326 -1.49 -26.13 -16.69
N THR A 327 -2.46 -25.26 -16.36
CA THR A 327 -3.87 -25.40 -16.72
C THR A 327 -4.42 -24.13 -17.33
N THR A 328 -5.55 -24.24 -18.02
CA THR A 328 -6.28 -23.12 -18.62
C THR A 328 -7.76 -23.30 -18.37
N VAL A 329 -8.43 -22.19 -18.04
CA VAL A 329 -9.87 -22.09 -17.80
C VAL A 329 -10.47 -20.99 -18.69
N ASP A 330 -11.78 -21.04 -18.90
CA ASP A 330 -12.53 -19.94 -19.49
C ASP A 330 -13.05 -19.01 -18.39
N LEU A 331 -13.32 -17.75 -18.73
CA LEU A 331 -13.75 -16.74 -17.75
C LEU A 331 -15.09 -17.12 -17.08
N ALA A 332 -15.96 -17.83 -17.81
CA ALA A 332 -17.22 -18.37 -17.31
C ALA A 332 -17.07 -19.54 -16.33
N ASP A 333 -15.87 -20.13 -16.21
CA ASP A 333 -15.59 -21.19 -15.22
C ASP A 333 -15.32 -20.60 -13.82
N LEU A 334 -15.01 -19.30 -13.71
CA LEU A 334 -14.81 -18.63 -12.43
C LEU A 334 -16.15 -18.47 -11.69
N PRO A 335 -16.15 -18.40 -10.35
CA PRO A 335 -17.35 -18.12 -9.57
C PRO A 335 -18.00 -16.81 -10.03
N ASN A 336 -19.31 -16.80 -10.21
CA ASN A 336 -20.06 -15.58 -10.53
C ASN A 336 -21.08 -15.31 -9.42
N LEU A 337 -20.89 -14.18 -8.74
CA LEU A 337 -21.70 -13.71 -7.62
C LEU A 337 -22.57 -12.51 -8.00
N ALA A 338 -22.54 -12.12 -9.28
CA ALA A 338 -23.21 -10.94 -9.78
C ALA A 338 -24.73 -11.03 -9.64
N ASP A 339 -25.34 -9.89 -9.31
CA ASP A 339 -26.79 -9.71 -9.24
C ASP A 339 -27.12 -8.28 -9.68
N ASP A 340 -28.35 -8.02 -10.13
CA ASP A 340 -28.79 -6.66 -10.47
C ASP A 340 -28.86 -5.73 -9.24
N ASN A 341 -28.84 -6.30 -8.03
CA ASN A 341 -28.87 -5.58 -6.77
C ASN A 341 -27.58 -5.77 -5.97
N ILE A 342 -26.85 -4.68 -5.77
CA ILE A 342 -25.57 -4.65 -5.06
C ILE A 342 -25.70 -5.16 -3.61
N ARG A 343 -26.87 -5.01 -2.98
CA ARG A 343 -27.12 -5.63 -1.65
C ARG A 343 -26.94 -7.14 -1.69
N VAL A 344 -27.49 -7.80 -2.71
CA VAL A 344 -27.43 -9.25 -2.88
C VAL A 344 -25.98 -9.68 -3.16
N GLU A 345 -25.24 -8.89 -3.93
CA GLU A 345 -23.80 -9.14 -4.16
C GLU A 345 -22.99 -9.08 -2.86
N ILE A 346 -23.25 -8.10 -1.99
CA ILE A 346 -22.62 -8.03 -0.65
C ILE A 346 -22.95 -9.30 0.15
N GLU A 347 -24.22 -9.70 0.17
CA GLU A 347 -24.67 -10.91 0.88
C GLU A 347 -23.98 -12.18 0.33
N ASN A 348 -23.83 -12.28 -0.99
CA ASN A 348 -23.12 -13.38 -1.66
C ASN A 348 -21.63 -13.41 -1.29
N CYS A 349 -20.95 -12.24 -1.31
CA CYS A 349 -19.55 -12.13 -0.92
C CYS A 349 -19.33 -12.47 0.56
N VAL A 350 -20.18 -11.96 1.45
CA VAL A 350 -20.14 -12.29 2.89
C VAL A 350 -20.36 -13.79 3.11
N ALA A 351 -21.29 -14.41 2.38
CA ALA A 351 -21.53 -15.85 2.44
C ALA A 351 -20.33 -16.66 1.92
N ALA A 352 -19.63 -16.20 0.88
CA ALA A 352 -18.42 -16.84 0.37
C ALA A 352 -17.30 -16.81 1.41
N LEU A 353 -17.04 -15.66 2.01
CA LEU A 353 -16.02 -15.47 3.05
C LEU A 353 -16.36 -16.24 4.33
N SER A 354 -17.64 -16.29 4.72
CA SER A 354 -18.09 -17.06 5.88
C SER A 354 -17.81 -18.56 5.75
N ARG A 355 -17.77 -19.13 4.53
CA ARG A 355 -17.38 -20.55 4.30
C ARG A 355 -15.89 -20.81 4.51
N ARG A 356 -15.09 -19.75 4.69
CA ARG A 356 -13.66 -19.77 5.02
C ARG A 356 -13.39 -19.29 6.45
N ASP A 357 -14.43 -19.17 7.28
CA ASP A 357 -14.34 -18.59 8.62
C ASP A 357 -13.71 -17.17 8.61
N MET A 358 -13.99 -16.41 7.54
CA MET A 358 -13.57 -15.02 7.40
C MET A 358 -14.79 -14.11 7.58
N GLU A 359 -14.75 -13.32 8.65
CA GLU A 359 -15.84 -12.41 8.98
C GLU A 359 -15.59 -11.01 8.41
N VAL A 360 -16.65 -10.34 7.97
CA VAL A 360 -16.55 -9.01 7.35
C VAL A 360 -17.00 -7.94 8.33
N LEU A 361 -16.07 -7.07 8.70
CA LEU A 361 -16.31 -5.94 9.59
C LEU A 361 -16.25 -4.64 8.79
N VAL A 362 -17.14 -3.70 9.10
CA VAL A 362 -17.16 -2.38 8.45
C VAL A 362 -17.20 -1.26 9.47
N VAL A 363 -16.44 -0.20 9.20
CA VAL A 363 -16.47 1.06 9.95
C VAL A 363 -16.93 2.15 8.98
N ASN A 364 -17.97 2.90 9.36
CA ASN A 364 -18.40 4.06 8.57
C ASN A 364 -17.42 5.21 8.78
N THR A 365 -16.73 5.61 7.70
CA THR A 365 -15.73 6.69 7.71
C THR A 365 -16.20 7.92 6.95
N THR A 366 -17.46 7.95 6.52
CA THR A 366 -18.08 9.07 5.80
C THR A 366 -17.83 10.40 6.51
N HIS A 367 -17.18 11.34 5.82
CA HIS A 367 -17.03 12.69 6.34
C HIS A 367 -18.41 13.38 6.39
N PRO A 368 -18.82 13.95 7.54
CA PRO A 368 -20.18 14.46 7.73
C PRO A 368 -20.58 15.54 6.72
N ASP A 369 -19.68 16.48 6.41
CA ASP A 369 -19.98 17.58 5.48
C ASP A 369 -19.84 17.20 4.00
N LEU A 370 -18.84 16.39 3.63
CA LEU A 370 -18.71 15.88 2.26
C LEU A 370 -19.90 14.97 1.90
N ALA A 371 -20.41 14.21 2.88
CA ALA A 371 -21.60 13.37 2.75
C ALA A 371 -21.58 12.41 1.55
N ILE A 372 -20.39 11.95 1.18
CA ILE A 372 -20.18 10.86 0.22
C ILE A 372 -19.93 9.59 1.04
N PRO A 373 -20.75 8.54 0.86
CA PRO A 373 -20.58 7.27 1.58
C PRO A 373 -19.16 6.74 1.47
N ALA A 374 -18.50 6.59 2.61
CA ALA A 374 -17.17 6.02 2.73
C ALA A 374 -17.10 5.04 3.91
N PHE A 375 -16.38 3.94 3.71
CA PHE A 375 -16.25 2.86 4.67
C PHE A 375 -14.81 2.36 4.74
N TYR A 376 -14.47 1.77 5.88
CA TYR A 376 -13.25 0.99 6.06
C TYR A 376 -13.63 -0.46 6.35
N THR A 377 -13.35 -1.34 5.38
CA THR A 377 -13.64 -2.77 5.45
C THR A 377 -12.45 -3.53 6.03
N ILE A 378 -12.72 -4.43 6.97
CA ILE A 378 -11.73 -5.22 7.68
C ILE A 378 -12.19 -6.67 7.66
N ILE A 379 -11.33 -7.57 7.21
CA ILE A 379 -11.58 -9.01 7.22
C ILE A 379 -10.45 -9.67 8.00
N PRO A 380 -10.64 -10.00 9.29
CA PRO A 380 -9.60 -10.67 10.09
C PRO A 380 -9.19 -11.99 9.43
N GLY A 381 -7.88 -12.15 9.19
CA GLY A 381 -7.32 -13.29 8.44
C GLY A 381 -7.02 -12.98 6.97
N ALA A 382 -7.44 -11.83 6.44
CA ALA A 382 -6.99 -11.37 5.13
C ALA A 382 -5.51 -10.96 5.20
N HIS A 383 -4.76 -11.24 4.13
CA HIS A 383 -3.35 -10.89 4.02
C HIS A 383 -3.22 -9.55 3.30
N PHE A 384 -2.23 -8.76 3.69
CA PHE A 384 -1.90 -7.54 2.98
C PHE A 384 -0.39 -7.38 2.90
N ARG A 385 0.16 -7.59 1.68
CA ARG A 385 1.60 -7.58 1.42
C ARG A 385 2.34 -8.50 2.42
N GLU A 386 3.62 -8.25 2.64
CA GLU A 386 4.45 -8.98 3.60
C GLU A 386 4.10 -8.69 5.07
N ARG A 387 3.16 -7.76 5.35
CA ARG A 387 2.93 -7.24 6.72
C ARG A 387 2.25 -8.20 7.69
N ALA A 388 1.57 -9.21 7.18
CA ALA A 388 0.92 -10.25 7.98
C ALA A 388 1.70 -11.59 7.93
N ALA A 389 2.81 -11.65 7.20
CA ALA A 389 3.63 -12.84 7.06
C ALA A 389 4.64 -12.91 8.22
N GLY A 390 4.79 -14.07 8.87
CA GLY A 390 5.77 -14.23 9.95
C GLY A 390 5.55 -13.31 11.15
N THR A 391 4.31 -12.84 11.35
CA THR A 391 3.95 -11.95 12.44
C THR A 391 3.28 -12.69 13.58
N SER A 392 3.12 -12.02 14.72
CA SER A 392 2.44 -12.58 15.89
C SER A 392 1.74 -11.48 16.68
N VAL A 393 0.84 -11.88 17.58
CA VAL A 393 0.18 -10.98 18.52
C VAL A 393 1.23 -10.26 19.36
N GLY A 394 2.25 -10.97 19.83
CA GLY A 394 3.35 -10.41 20.60
C GLY A 394 4.15 -9.36 19.82
N MET A 395 4.43 -9.62 18.54
CA MET A 395 5.16 -8.70 17.68
C MET A 395 4.38 -7.41 17.41
N PHE A 396 3.10 -7.51 17.03
CA PHE A 396 2.28 -6.32 16.78
C PHE A 396 2.01 -5.53 18.06
N THR A 397 1.87 -6.21 19.20
CA THR A 397 1.77 -5.55 20.50
C THR A 397 3.04 -4.76 20.82
N ALA A 398 4.23 -5.33 20.61
CA ALA A 398 5.51 -4.62 20.79
C ALA A 398 5.68 -3.43 19.83
N LYS A 399 5.24 -3.58 18.58
CA LYS A 399 5.18 -2.50 17.57
C LYS A 399 4.31 -1.34 18.06
N LEU A 400 3.07 -1.65 18.45
CA LEU A 400 2.12 -0.64 18.92
C LEU A 400 2.59 0.05 20.20
N ILE A 401 3.24 -0.67 21.11
CA ILE A 401 3.86 -0.07 22.30
C ILE A 401 4.90 0.98 21.89
N THR A 402 5.77 0.65 20.95
CA THR A 402 6.82 1.55 20.46
C THR A 402 6.25 2.79 19.76
N GLN A 403 5.15 2.62 19.02
CA GLN A 403 4.51 3.72 18.28
C GLN A 403 3.67 4.64 19.15
N LYS A 404 3.03 4.11 20.21
CA LYS A 404 2.04 4.83 21.00
C LYS A 404 2.59 5.47 22.27
N PHE A 405 3.66 4.92 22.83
CA PHE A 405 4.24 5.42 24.08
C PHE A 405 5.52 6.19 23.82
N PRO A 406 5.81 7.25 24.61
CA PRO A 406 7.14 7.85 24.62
C PRO A 406 8.22 6.78 24.86
N ALA A 407 9.38 6.92 24.22
CA ALA A 407 10.40 5.88 24.18
C ALA A 407 10.77 5.32 25.56
N GLY A 408 10.92 6.16 26.59
CA GLY A 408 11.20 5.68 27.96
C GLY A 408 10.08 4.85 28.61
N GLN A 409 8.81 5.09 28.26
CA GLN A 409 7.69 4.25 28.69
C GLN A 409 7.59 2.97 27.85
N ALA A 410 7.86 3.06 26.55
CA ALA A 410 7.92 1.90 25.67
C ALA A 410 8.98 0.89 26.13
N ILE A 411 10.18 1.36 26.49
CA ILE A 411 11.27 0.52 27.02
C ILE A 411 10.80 -0.28 28.23
N LYS A 412 10.26 0.37 29.27
CA LYS A 412 9.79 -0.31 30.49
C LYS A 412 8.75 -1.41 30.20
N ARG A 413 7.84 -1.14 29.27
CA ARG A 413 6.81 -2.11 28.85
C ARG A 413 7.45 -3.27 28.09
N LEU A 414 8.34 -2.99 27.14
CA LEU A 414 9.04 -4.00 26.36
C LEU A 414 9.97 -4.87 27.23
N GLU A 415 10.63 -4.31 28.25
CA GLU A 415 11.42 -5.07 29.23
C GLU A 415 10.53 -6.02 30.03
N THR A 416 9.34 -5.58 30.43
CA THR A 416 8.35 -6.45 31.10
C THR A 416 7.92 -7.59 30.19
N ILE A 417 7.73 -7.33 28.89
CA ILE A 417 7.40 -8.34 27.89
C ILE A 417 8.59 -9.29 27.69
N ASP A 418 9.82 -8.80 27.58
CA ASP A 418 11.05 -9.61 27.43
C ASP A 418 11.25 -10.56 28.62
N HIS A 419 10.91 -10.14 29.84
CA HIS A 419 10.94 -11.00 31.01
C HIS A 419 9.89 -12.12 30.96
N ARG A 420 8.72 -11.85 30.39
CA ARG A 420 7.62 -12.83 30.30
C ARG A 420 7.73 -13.75 29.09
N MET A 421 8.26 -13.24 27.98
CA MET A 421 8.43 -13.93 26.70
C MET A 421 9.89 -13.75 26.24
N PRO A 422 10.86 -14.38 26.93
CA PRO A 422 12.27 -14.21 26.61
C PRO A 422 12.61 -14.83 25.25
N GLY A 423 13.66 -14.30 24.62
CA GLY A 423 14.20 -14.88 23.38
C GLY A 423 13.49 -14.43 22.10
N LYS A 424 12.60 -13.44 22.17
CA LYS A 424 11.87 -12.93 21.00
C LYS A 424 12.63 -11.78 20.33
N TYR A 425 13.15 -12.03 19.13
CA TYR A 425 13.98 -11.05 18.41
C TYR A 425 13.26 -9.71 18.19
N TYR A 426 11.94 -9.74 17.97
CA TYR A 426 11.16 -8.52 17.74
C TYR A 426 11.10 -7.64 19.00
N ILE A 427 11.14 -8.20 20.22
CA ILE A 427 11.19 -7.41 21.45
C ILE A 427 12.53 -6.69 21.52
N ARG A 428 13.64 -7.39 21.24
CA ARG A 428 14.98 -6.79 21.15
C ARG A 428 15.04 -5.72 20.07
N PHE A 429 14.45 -5.97 18.91
CA PHE A 429 14.35 -4.98 17.83
C PHE A 429 13.64 -3.71 18.31
N TYR A 430 12.45 -3.83 18.91
CA TYR A 430 11.68 -2.67 19.36
C TYR A 430 12.32 -1.94 20.56
N LEU A 431 13.00 -2.65 21.46
CA LEU A 431 13.87 -2.04 22.47
C LEU A 431 14.98 -1.21 21.81
N GLY A 432 15.65 -1.78 20.81
CA GLY A 432 16.68 -1.08 20.04
C GLY A 432 16.17 0.20 19.39
N THR A 433 14.99 0.15 18.75
CA THR A 433 14.38 1.35 18.15
C THR A 433 14.01 2.40 19.20
N SER A 434 13.56 1.98 20.39
CA SER A 434 13.20 2.88 21.48
C SER A 434 14.43 3.57 22.09
N HIS A 435 15.53 2.83 22.31
CA HIS A 435 16.79 3.43 22.77
C HIS A 435 17.38 4.38 21.73
N LEU A 436 17.32 4.03 20.44
CA LEU A 436 17.77 4.90 19.36
C LEU A 436 16.98 6.21 19.33
N ALA A 437 15.66 6.17 19.58
CA ALA A 437 14.83 7.37 19.70
C ALA A 437 15.19 8.26 20.90
N LEU A 438 15.82 7.71 21.95
CA LEU A 438 16.41 8.47 23.06
C LEU A 438 17.83 8.99 22.78
N GLY A 439 18.40 8.67 21.61
CA GLY A 439 19.80 8.97 21.27
C GLY A 439 20.81 8.01 21.90
N ASP A 440 20.35 7.01 22.67
CA ASP A 440 21.18 5.97 23.29
C ASP A 440 21.60 4.93 22.25
N THR A 441 22.56 5.34 21.43
CA THR A 441 23.07 4.57 20.30
C THR A 441 23.87 3.34 20.76
N ASP A 442 24.38 3.35 22.00
CA ASP A 442 25.11 2.23 22.60
C ASP A 442 24.22 1.05 22.90
N THR A 443 23.19 1.26 23.70
CA THR A 443 22.24 0.21 24.04
C THR A 443 21.40 -0.21 22.83
N ALA A 444 21.05 0.71 21.94
CA ALA A 444 20.33 0.38 20.71
C ALA A 444 21.09 -0.64 19.85
N LEU A 445 22.39 -0.41 19.62
CA LEU A 445 23.22 -1.31 18.82
C LEU A 445 23.33 -2.71 19.44
N GLU A 446 23.44 -2.79 20.77
CA GLU A 446 23.46 -4.06 21.49
C GLU A 446 22.15 -4.84 21.28
N HIS A 447 21.01 -4.15 21.43
CA HIS A 447 19.70 -4.76 21.22
C HIS A 447 19.52 -5.28 19.78
N PHE A 448 19.90 -4.52 18.75
CA PHE A 448 19.80 -5.00 17.37
C PHE A 448 20.73 -6.20 17.10
N ARG A 449 21.95 -6.20 17.64
CA ARG A 449 22.85 -7.37 17.56
C ARG A 449 22.27 -8.59 18.27
N ASN A 450 21.57 -8.40 19.39
CA ASN A 450 20.91 -9.48 20.11
C ASN A 450 19.67 -9.97 19.36
N ALA A 451 18.93 -9.10 18.67
CA ALA A 451 17.84 -9.51 17.79
C ALA A 451 18.32 -10.47 16.69
N LEU A 452 19.45 -10.17 16.03
CA LEU A 452 20.03 -11.09 15.02
C LEU A 452 20.42 -12.47 15.57
N LYS A 453 20.74 -12.58 16.87
CA LYS A 453 21.07 -13.86 17.52
C LYS A 453 19.83 -14.70 17.84
N GLN A 454 18.63 -14.13 17.77
CA GLN A 454 17.36 -14.75 18.18
C GLN A 454 16.53 -15.26 16.98
N THR A 455 17.20 -15.68 15.91
CA THR A 455 16.60 -16.30 14.72
C THR A 455 15.44 -15.46 14.13
N PRO A 456 15.70 -14.21 13.71
CA PRO A 456 14.69 -13.38 13.05
C PRO A 456 14.20 -14.02 11.74
N HIS A 457 12.97 -13.70 11.34
CA HIS A 457 12.48 -14.05 10.01
C HIS A 457 13.33 -13.39 8.92
N ALA A 458 13.47 -14.06 7.77
CA ALA A 458 14.31 -13.59 6.68
C ALA A 458 13.92 -12.18 6.20
N GLU A 459 12.62 -11.88 6.20
CA GLU A 459 12.04 -10.59 5.80
C GLU A 459 12.42 -9.44 6.76
N ASP A 460 12.69 -9.73 8.04
CA ASP A 460 13.05 -8.73 9.05
C ASP A 460 14.56 -8.48 9.17
N ILE A 461 15.39 -9.42 8.71
CA ILE A 461 16.85 -9.31 8.76
C ILE A 461 17.39 -8.01 8.12
N PRO A 462 16.95 -7.61 6.91
CA PRO A 462 17.40 -6.35 6.32
C PRO A 462 17.08 -5.13 7.19
N SER A 463 15.90 -5.10 7.82
CA SER A 463 15.52 -4.03 8.76
C SER A 463 16.48 -3.96 9.95
N ILE A 464 16.84 -5.11 10.54
CA ILE A 464 17.75 -5.15 11.69
C ILE A 464 19.15 -4.64 11.29
N TYR A 465 19.69 -5.09 10.14
CA TYR A 465 20.98 -4.59 9.64
C TYR A 465 20.96 -3.10 9.30
N MET A 466 19.85 -2.59 8.74
CA MET A 466 19.64 -1.16 8.49
C MET A 466 19.74 -0.34 9.78
N TYR A 467 19.12 -0.80 10.87
CA TYR A 467 19.20 -0.13 12.17
C TYR A 467 20.59 -0.24 12.81
N ILE A 468 21.29 -1.37 12.68
CA ILE A 468 22.71 -1.49 13.07
C ILE A 468 23.56 -0.47 12.31
N GLY A 469 23.37 -0.38 10.98
CA GLY A 469 24.04 0.59 10.13
C GLY A 469 23.76 2.03 10.55
N THR A 470 22.50 2.33 10.93
CA THR A 470 22.09 3.63 11.45
C THR A 470 22.81 3.97 12.76
N CYS A 471 22.85 3.05 13.73
CA CYS A 471 23.59 3.25 14.98
C CYS A 471 25.08 3.52 14.73
N LEU A 472 25.73 2.71 13.88
CA LEU A 472 27.15 2.89 13.55
C LEU A 472 27.41 4.20 12.79
N LYS A 473 26.47 4.62 11.94
CA LYS A 473 26.51 5.92 11.26
C LYS A 473 26.45 7.08 12.24
N GLU A 474 25.57 7.04 13.25
CA GLU A 474 25.48 8.08 14.29
C GLU A 474 26.77 8.17 15.13
N ARG A 475 27.50 7.06 15.29
CA ARG A 475 28.85 7.06 15.92
C ARG A 475 29.99 7.54 15.01
N GLY A 476 29.71 7.80 13.74
CA GLY A 476 30.74 8.09 12.74
C GLY A 476 31.56 6.87 12.29
N GLU A 477 31.15 5.65 12.64
CA GLU A 477 31.82 4.40 12.29
C GLU A 477 31.40 3.90 10.89
N TYR A 478 31.52 4.75 9.87
CA TYR A 478 30.94 4.55 8.54
C TYR A 478 31.38 3.26 7.84
N ARG A 479 32.62 2.80 8.06
CA ARG A 479 33.10 1.55 7.46
C ARG A 479 32.42 0.32 8.09
N GLN A 480 32.15 0.34 9.39
CA GLN A 480 31.40 -0.73 10.04
C GLN A 480 29.92 -0.66 9.66
N ALA A 481 29.36 0.54 9.56
CA ALA A 481 28.00 0.74 9.06
C ALA A 481 27.82 0.10 7.67
N LEU A 482 28.75 0.34 6.74
CA LEU A 482 28.74 -0.30 5.42
C LEU A 482 28.80 -1.83 5.49
N ASN A 483 29.62 -2.41 6.37
CA ASN A 483 29.67 -3.87 6.52
C ASN A 483 28.32 -4.45 6.98
N ALA A 484 27.63 -3.77 7.90
CA ALA A 484 26.29 -4.17 8.33
C ALA A 484 25.26 -4.02 7.21
N LEU A 485 25.28 -2.88 6.50
CA LEU A 485 24.35 -2.61 5.39
C LEU A 485 24.55 -3.57 4.22
N LEU A 486 25.79 -3.94 3.88
CA LEU A 486 26.09 -4.99 2.90
C LEU A 486 25.54 -6.36 3.31
N ALA A 487 25.46 -6.66 4.61
CA ALA A 487 24.84 -7.89 5.07
C ALA A 487 23.32 -7.85 4.91
N GLY A 488 22.68 -6.69 5.13
CA GLY A 488 21.26 -6.50 4.85
C GLY A 488 20.92 -6.53 3.36
N GLU A 489 21.73 -5.88 2.53
CA GLU A 489 21.60 -5.85 1.06
C GLU A 489 21.69 -7.25 0.44
N LYS A 490 22.52 -8.15 0.99
CA LYS A 490 22.59 -9.54 0.52
C LYS A 490 21.27 -10.30 0.68
N VAL A 491 20.44 -9.90 1.64
CA VAL A 491 19.13 -10.51 1.89
C VAL A 491 18.06 -9.80 1.05
N ASP A 492 18.08 -8.47 1.03
CA ASP A 492 17.20 -7.65 0.18
C ASP A 492 18.02 -6.59 -0.60
N PRO A 493 18.38 -6.87 -1.86
CA PRO A 493 19.21 -5.99 -2.68
C PRO A 493 18.52 -4.70 -3.18
N MET A 494 17.20 -4.62 -3.04
CA MET A 494 16.37 -3.57 -3.64
C MET A 494 15.71 -2.69 -2.58
N ARG A 495 16.21 -2.71 -1.34
CA ARG A 495 15.70 -1.86 -0.26
C ARG A 495 16.23 -0.42 -0.30
N PRO A 496 15.40 0.60 -0.62
CA PRO A 496 15.87 1.97 -0.78
C PRO A 496 16.57 2.55 0.45
N GLU A 497 16.11 2.24 1.66
CA GLU A 497 16.67 2.77 2.90
C GLU A 497 18.10 2.27 3.14
N ILE A 498 18.37 1.00 2.84
CA ILE A 498 19.71 0.41 2.94
C ILE A 498 20.64 1.11 1.94
N LEU A 499 20.21 1.24 0.67
CA LEU A 499 20.99 1.88 -0.38
C LEU A 499 21.28 3.35 -0.06
N ASN A 500 20.31 4.09 0.48
CA ASN A 500 20.51 5.48 0.89
C ASN A 500 21.50 5.61 2.06
N LEU A 501 21.39 4.74 3.07
CA LEU A 501 22.36 4.69 4.18
C LEU A 501 23.76 4.32 3.69
N MET A 502 23.89 3.40 2.72
CA MET A 502 25.17 3.04 2.10
C MET A 502 25.75 4.23 1.34
N GLY A 503 24.95 4.91 0.53
CA GLY A 503 25.34 6.11 -0.21
C GLY A 503 25.85 7.22 0.71
N PHE A 504 25.16 7.47 1.82
CA PHE A 504 25.61 8.40 2.85
C PHE A 504 26.95 8.00 3.48
N CYS A 505 27.11 6.73 3.85
CA CYS A 505 28.36 6.25 4.45
C CYS A 505 29.55 6.34 3.47
N GLN A 506 29.34 6.01 2.19
CA GLN A 506 30.36 6.16 1.14
C GLN A 506 30.74 7.64 0.93
N PHE A 507 29.76 8.55 0.93
CA PHE A 507 30.02 9.99 0.87
C PHE A 507 30.89 10.46 2.03
N LYS A 508 30.59 10.03 3.26
CA LYS A 508 31.38 10.37 4.46
C LYS A 508 32.80 9.79 4.40
N LEU A 509 32.98 8.64 3.78
CA LEU A 509 34.28 8.03 3.50
C LEU A 509 34.99 8.63 2.26
N LYS A 510 34.43 9.68 1.64
CA LYS A 510 34.95 10.34 0.43
C LYS A 510 35.03 9.44 -0.80
N ASN A 511 34.30 8.33 -0.80
CA ASN A 511 34.14 7.45 -1.97
C ASN A 511 32.92 7.90 -2.80
N HIS A 512 33.06 9.08 -3.42
CA HIS A 512 31.99 9.71 -4.18
C HIS A 512 31.42 8.85 -5.33
N PRO A 513 32.25 8.12 -6.12
CA PRO A 513 31.71 7.23 -7.16
C PRO A 513 30.77 6.15 -6.61
N ALA A 514 31.15 5.48 -5.51
CA ALA A 514 30.31 4.45 -4.90
C ALA A 514 29.04 5.04 -4.26
N ALA A 515 29.12 6.24 -3.70
CA ALA A 515 27.94 6.94 -3.19
C ALA A 515 26.93 7.24 -4.30
N ILE A 516 27.41 7.75 -5.45
CA ILE A 516 26.58 8.01 -6.63
C ILE A 516 25.92 6.73 -7.14
N ASP A 517 26.64 5.61 -7.16
CA ASP A 517 26.08 4.31 -7.57
C ASP A 517 24.90 3.89 -6.68
N CYS A 518 25.06 3.99 -5.35
CA CYS A 518 23.99 3.68 -4.40
C CYS A 518 22.74 4.55 -4.64
N PHE A 519 22.91 5.86 -4.78
CA PHE A 519 21.78 6.77 -5.02
C PHE A 519 21.14 6.56 -6.40
N LYS A 520 21.92 6.20 -7.43
CA LYS A 520 21.36 5.84 -8.75
C LYS A 520 20.53 4.57 -8.69
N ARG A 521 20.94 3.58 -7.89
CA ARG A 521 20.12 2.38 -7.65
C ARG A 521 18.82 2.72 -6.94
N VAL A 522 18.82 3.69 -6.02
CA VAL A 522 17.58 4.21 -5.42
C VAL A 522 16.70 4.90 -6.46
N LEU A 523 17.27 5.73 -7.34
CA LEU A 523 16.53 6.38 -8.42
C LEU A 523 15.95 5.39 -9.46
N ALA A 524 16.58 4.22 -9.65
CA ALA A 524 16.02 3.16 -10.48
C ALA A 524 14.74 2.53 -9.86
N LEU A 525 14.60 2.60 -8.54
CA LEU A 525 13.41 2.14 -7.79
C LEU A 525 12.38 3.26 -7.63
N ASN A 526 12.85 4.48 -7.38
CA ASN A 526 12.04 5.68 -7.17
C ASN A 526 12.67 6.89 -7.91
N PRO A 527 12.34 7.09 -9.19
CA PRO A 527 12.82 8.23 -9.95
C PRO A 527 12.23 9.56 -9.50
N GLY A 528 11.21 9.56 -8.65
CA GLY A 528 10.65 10.77 -8.06
C GLY A 528 11.44 11.28 -6.85
N SER A 529 12.52 10.61 -6.45
CA SER A 529 13.27 10.96 -5.24
C SER A 529 14.16 12.20 -5.44
N ALA A 530 13.56 13.38 -5.26
CA ALA A 530 14.26 14.67 -5.35
C ALA A 530 15.49 14.74 -4.43
N ILE A 531 15.40 14.15 -3.23
CA ILE A 531 16.49 14.10 -2.27
C ILE A 531 17.70 13.32 -2.78
N ASP A 532 17.49 12.25 -3.55
CA ASP A 532 18.57 11.42 -4.06
C ASP A 532 19.25 12.05 -5.28
N TYR A 533 18.51 12.79 -6.11
CA TYR A 533 19.13 13.69 -7.10
C TYR A 533 20.04 14.73 -6.43
N ALA A 534 19.58 15.36 -5.35
CA ALA A 534 20.37 16.33 -4.61
C ALA A 534 21.62 15.69 -3.95
N ASN A 535 21.51 14.46 -3.44
CA ASN A 535 22.65 13.72 -2.90
C ASN A 535 23.70 13.37 -3.97
N ILE A 536 23.27 12.99 -5.17
CA ILE A 536 24.17 12.78 -6.32
C ILE A 536 24.88 14.10 -6.70
N ALA A 537 24.15 15.21 -6.76
CA ALA A 537 24.70 16.53 -7.05
C ALA A 537 25.80 16.94 -6.05
N VAL A 538 25.57 16.70 -4.75
CA VAL A 538 26.57 16.95 -3.70
C VAL A 538 27.84 16.13 -3.96
N ASN A 539 27.72 14.85 -4.36
CA ASN A 539 28.89 14.03 -4.66
C ASN A 539 29.65 14.54 -5.90
N TYR A 540 28.96 14.92 -6.98
CA TYR A 540 29.61 15.52 -8.14
C TYR A 540 30.31 16.84 -7.80
N ARG A 541 29.73 17.66 -6.92
CA ARG A 541 30.35 18.89 -6.43
C ARG A 541 31.66 18.60 -5.70
N GLU A 542 31.68 17.64 -4.78
CA GLU A 542 32.92 17.27 -4.05
C GLU A 542 33.99 16.68 -5.00
N MET A 543 33.59 16.09 -6.12
CA MET A 543 34.51 15.64 -7.18
C MET A 543 34.98 16.76 -8.12
N GLY A 544 34.54 18.01 -7.94
CA GLY A 544 34.85 19.13 -8.83
C GLY A 544 34.12 19.09 -10.18
N LYS A 545 33.12 18.22 -10.33
CA LYS A 545 32.32 18.06 -11.56
C LYS A 545 31.14 19.03 -11.54
N THR A 546 31.45 20.33 -11.64
CA THR A 546 30.51 21.44 -11.47
C THR A 546 29.27 21.34 -12.35
N ASP A 547 29.43 21.07 -13.65
CA ASP A 547 28.29 21.05 -14.58
C ASP A 547 27.31 19.93 -14.24
N GLN A 548 27.83 18.73 -13.93
CA GLN A 548 27.00 17.60 -13.50
C GLN A 548 26.29 17.90 -12.17
N ALA A 549 26.97 18.56 -11.23
CA ALA A 549 26.35 18.94 -9.97
C ALA A 549 25.20 19.95 -10.16
N ILE A 550 25.37 20.92 -11.06
CA ILE A 550 24.31 21.89 -11.41
C ILE A 550 23.09 21.17 -11.99
N GLU A 551 23.29 20.31 -12.99
CA GLU A 551 22.22 19.54 -13.64
C GLU A 551 21.39 18.73 -12.64
N TYR A 552 22.05 18.00 -11.73
CA TYR A 552 21.36 17.18 -10.74
C TYR A 552 20.66 18.02 -9.65
N PHE A 553 21.23 19.17 -9.25
CA PHE A 553 20.53 20.08 -8.35
C PHE A 553 19.30 20.73 -9.00
N GLU A 554 19.38 21.11 -10.27
CA GLU A 554 18.22 21.64 -11.00
C GLU A 554 17.11 20.59 -11.14
N THR A 555 17.50 19.34 -11.41
CA THR A 555 16.56 18.21 -11.43
C THR A 555 15.92 17.98 -10.05
N ALA A 556 16.71 18.00 -8.97
CA ALA A 556 16.15 17.88 -7.62
C ALA A 556 15.14 19.00 -7.31
N LEU A 557 15.47 20.24 -7.65
CA LEU A 557 14.64 21.41 -7.34
C LEU A 557 13.42 21.57 -8.24
N SER A 558 13.41 20.96 -9.43
CA SER A 558 12.21 20.88 -10.26
C SER A 558 11.19 19.89 -9.69
N LEU A 559 11.66 18.83 -9.02
CA LEU A 559 10.83 17.85 -8.33
C LEU A 559 10.37 18.34 -6.94
N ASP A 560 11.29 18.92 -6.17
CA ASP A 560 11.02 19.52 -4.87
C ASP A 560 11.84 20.80 -4.64
N PRO A 561 11.22 21.98 -4.78
CA PRO A 561 11.90 23.26 -4.60
C PRO A 561 12.23 23.57 -3.12
N THR A 562 11.77 22.76 -2.17
CA THR A 562 11.94 23.00 -0.72
C THR A 562 13.24 22.42 -0.15
N ILE A 563 14.05 21.74 -0.98
CA ILE A 563 15.32 21.13 -0.55
C ILE A 563 16.39 22.21 -0.33
N ASP A 564 16.47 22.71 0.91
CA ASP A 564 17.35 23.80 1.33
C ASP A 564 18.82 23.64 0.90
N PHE A 565 19.39 22.44 1.06
CA PHE A 565 20.80 22.22 0.73
C PHE A 565 21.03 22.15 -0.80
N ALA A 566 20.01 21.77 -1.57
CA ALA A 566 20.07 21.82 -3.03
C ALA A 566 20.02 23.27 -3.52
N VAL A 567 19.14 24.10 -2.96
CA VAL A 567 19.08 25.55 -3.24
C VAL A 567 20.44 26.20 -2.94
N LYS A 568 20.98 25.98 -1.74
CA LYS A 568 22.28 26.53 -1.32
C LYS A 568 23.43 26.00 -2.20
N GLY A 569 23.41 24.71 -2.52
CA GLY A 569 24.40 24.05 -3.36
C GLY A 569 24.45 24.63 -4.77
N LEU A 570 23.29 24.76 -5.42
CA LEU A 570 23.16 25.33 -6.76
C LEU A 570 23.59 26.81 -6.78
N ALA A 571 23.16 27.59 -5.79
CA ALA A 571 23.53 29.00 -5.68
C ALA A 571 25.05 29.20 -5.50
N ALA A 572 25.70 28.33 -4.74
CA ALA A 572 27.15 28.38 -4.55
C ALA A 572 27.90 28.06 -5.85
N LEU A 573 27.46 27.06 -6.62
CA LEU A 573 28.08 26.67 -7.88
C LEU A 573 27.89 27.74 -8.98
N LYS A 574 26.72 28.37 -9.06
CA LYS A 574 26.43 29.43 -10.04
C LYS A 574 27.18 30.74 -9.79
N LYS A 575 27.64 30.99 -8.56
CA LYS A 575 28.41 32.19 -8.20
C LYS A 575 29.89 32.13 -8.61
N GLY A 576 30.40 30.96 -9.02
CA GLY A 576 31.82 30.74 -9.30
C GLY A 576 32.70 30.81 -8.04
N PRO A 577 33.98 30.39 -8.10
CA PRO A 577 34.88 30.50 -6.96
C PRO A 577 35.05 31.98 -6.59
N SER A 578 34.84 32.31 -5.31
CA SER A 578 35.20 33.64 -4.79
C SER A 578 36.70 33.84 -5.02
N PRO A 579 37.14 34.97 -5.60
CA PRO A 579 38.57 35.24 -5.74
C PRO A 579 39.20 35.30 -4.34
N ASN A 580 40.16 34.41 -4.08
CA ASN A 580 40.91 34.33 -2.83
C ASN A 580 41.37 35.72 -2.37
N ARG A 581 41.20 36.00 -1.08
CA ARG A 581 41.98 37.02 -0.35
C ARG A 581 42.90 36.35 0.63
#